data_AF-A0A1V1I297-F1
#
_entry.id   AF-A0A1V1I297-F1
#
_cell.length_a   1.000
_cell.length_b   1.000
_cell.length_c   1.000
_cell.angle_alpha   90.00
_cell.angle_beta   90.00
_cell.angle_gamma   90.00
#
_symmetry.space_group_name_H-M   'P 1'
#
loop_
_entity.id
_entity.type
_entity.pdbx_description
1 polymer ?
#
loop_
_entity_poly.entity_id
_entity_poly.type
_entity_poly.pdbx_seq_one_letter_code
_entity_poly.pdbx_strand_id
1 'polypeptide(L)'
;MNLKEKFDECIDFIDSKKKSIITVSLSILGCIVLIIIFLVSSDELSVSKESNILAKNIEERKYSIALDNYESWEKEFSQSKMNRLNKSVSKKINKLLLDSGDKYIVGQISKEQYIGLINTVNALENINVDLKKIIEQANRVDEMYQEENVEYDIAISYINTASIINGMANSLDTYKNNIEEINQSRKLYKSALKDQTNKNYYEAITSYDKVLQVDKKYYELANKNKKECIDLMYNYYIDKSKEANKNGNYEEALQYIDYIKEYYMDDETILELEKQYQTNLAMYTLTTDDILNLIAKKSDKKKANLSVNSFQQMVDDEKYYYTEVYEYDTLIDEVLIDAKSKKIYSYKDSNKDYKTNYSDGYFRVISDGSIQFAISEEKAQLILEKKLAEKQNKYKKIISVSNDKIEKYIDNEVDLEEKLKNDGDVYYYKVVNKGLFKKKEVYIINMYTEKLYSIDDDGIKDY
;
A
#
# COMPACT_ATOMS: atom_id res chain seq x y z
N MET A 1 16.35 53.16 -105.13
CA MET A 1 15.00 52.71 -104.71
C MET A 1 14.69 53.36 -103.38
N ASN A 2 13.67 54.21 -103.33
CA ASN A 2 13.45 55.11 -102.21
C ASN A 2 12.80 54.35 -101.05
N LEU A 3 13.28 54.52 -99.82
CA LEU A 3 12.79 53.79 -98.63
C LEU A 3 11.30 54.04 -98.39
N LYS A 4 10.83 55.21 -98.84
CA LYS A 4 9.43 55.64 -98.81
C LYS A 4 8.53 54.82 -99.74
N GLU A 5 8.96 54.54 -100.97
CA GLU A 5 8.18 53.71 -101.92
C GLU A 5 8.02 52.27 -101.41
N LYS A 6 9.08 51.68 -100.85
CA LYS A 6 8.98 50.35 -100.23
C LYS A 6 8.06 50.33 -99.01
N PHE A 7 8.00 51.43 -98.26
CA PHE A 7 7.14 51.55 -97.09
C PHE A 7 5.68 51.71 -97.49
N ASP A 8 5.41 52.54 -98.51
CA ASP A 8 4.07 52.73 -99.08
C ASP A 8 3.56 51.43 -99.75
N GLU A 9 4.41 50.69 -100.49
CA GLU A 9 4.07 49.35 -101.01
C GLU A 9 3.75 48.34 -99.91
N CYS A 10 4.46 48.42 -98.77
CA CYS A 10 4.23 47.53 -97.64
C CYS A 10 2.93 47.88 -96.90
N ILE A 11 2.61 49.17 -96.79
CA ILE A 11 1.33 49.66 -96.24
C ILE A 11 0.18 49.26 -97.16
N ASP A 12 0.29 49.46 -98.47
CA ASP A 12 -0.74 49.06 -99.44
C ASP A 12 -0.93 47.53 -99.46
N PHE A 13 0.14 46.75 -99.26
CA PHE A 13 0.05 45.30 -99.10
C PHE A 13 -0.70 44.91 -97.80
N ILE A 14 -0.38 45.57 -96.69
CA ILE A 14 -1.05 45.34 -95.40
C ILE A 14 -2.53 45.75 -95.48
N ASP A 15 -2.87 46.86 -96.14
CA ASP A 15 -4.24 47.36 -96.23
C ASP A 15 -5.08 46.54 -97.23
N SER A 16 -4.51 46.17 -98.39
CA SER A 16 -5.17 45.29 -99.38
C SER A 16 -5.39 43.85 -98.89
N LYS A 17 -4.57 43.39 -97.92
CA LYS A 17 -4.71 42.06 -97.29
C LYS A 17 -5.14 42.12 -95.83
N LYS A 18 -5.56 43.29 -95.32
CA LYS A 18 -5.87 43.55 -93.91
C LYS A 18 -6.77 42.51 -93.28
N LYS A 19 -7.86 42.16 -93.97
CA LYS A 19 -8.81 41.14 -93.51
C LYS A 19 -8.16 39.76 -93.38
N SER A 20 -7.32 39.36 -94.34
CA SER A 20 -6.59 38.10 -94.28
C SER A 20 -5.50 38.10 -93.21
N ILE A 21 -4.75 39.20 -93.05
CA ILE A 21 -3.69 39.32 -92.04
C ILE A 21 -4.28 39.28 -90.63
N ILE A 22 -5.38 40.00 -90.37
CA ILE A 22 -6.08 39.98 -89.09
C ILE A 22 -6.62 38.58 -88.79
N THR A 23 -7.26 37.92 -89.76
CA THR A 23 -7.77 36.55 -89.58
C THR A 23 -6.65 35.57 -89.28
N VAL A 24 -5.55 35.59 -90.04
CA VAL A 24 -4.39 34.69 -89.79
C VAL A 24 -3.75 34.98 -88.43
N SER A 25 -3.59 36.26 -88.06
CA SER A 25 -3.02 36.64 -86.77
C SER A 25 -3.91 36.21 -85.60
N LEU A 26 -5.23 36.35 -85.71
CA LEU A 26 -6.20 35.85 -84.73
C LEU A 26 -6.21 34.32 -84.65
N SER A 27 -6.09 33.63 -85.79
CA SER A 27 -5.94 32.16 -85.81
C SER A 27 -4.66 31.70 -85.13
N ILE A 28 -3.53 32.37 -85.39
CA ILE A 28 -2.25 32.10 -84.71
C ILE A 28 -2.37 32.36 -83.21
N LEU A 29 -2.98 33.48 -82.81
CA LEU A 29 -3.21 33.80 -81.39
C LEU A 29 -4.10 32.74 -80.72
N GLY A 30 -5.17 32.31 -81.40
CA GLY A 30 -6.06 31.25 -80.95
C GLY A 30 -5.33 29.90 -80.80
N CYS A 31 -4.47 29.53 -81.75
CA CYS A 31 -3.63 28.34 -81.64
C CYS A 31 -2.63 28.45 -80.47
N ILE A 32 -2.01 29.61 -80.25
CA ILE A 32 -1.12 29.84 -79.11
C ILE A 32 -1.88 29.68 -77.79
N VAL A 33 -3.07 30.27 -77.67
CA VAL A 33 -3.93 30.13 -76.49
C VAL A 33 -4.34 28.67 -76.26
N LEU A 34 -4.71 27.94 -77.32
CA LEU A 34 -5.05 26.51 -77.22
C LEU A 34 -3.84 25.66 -76.81
N ILE A 35 -2.64 25.95 -77.33
CA ILE A 35 -1.41 25.27 -76.91
C ILE A 35 -1.11 25.57 -75.44
N ILE A 36 -1.27 26.82 -75.00
CA ILE A 36 -1.10 27.19 -73.59
C ILE A 36 -2.12 26.46 -72.70
N ILE A 37 -3.41 26.43 -73.07
CA ILE A 37 -4.45 25.70 -72.33
C ILE A 37 -4.15 24.20 -72.30
N PHE A 38 -3.70 23.62 -73.42
CA PHE A 38 -3.35 22.21 -73.52
C PHE A 38 -2.15 21.87 -72.63
N LEU A 39 -1.09 22.68 -72.65
CA LEU A 39 0.10 22.50 -71.81
C LEU A 39 -0.23 22.66 -70.32
N VAL A 40 -1.05 23.66 -69.96
CA VAL A 40 -1.49 23.88 -68.56
C VAL A 40 -2.35 22.71 -68.08
N SER A 41 -3.26 22.21 -68.93
CA SER A 41 -4.14 21.08 -68.61
C SER A 41 -3.38 19.75 -68.52
N SER A 42 -2.41 19.51 -69.41
CA SER A 42 -1.56 18.32 -69.35
C SER A 42 -0.67 18.32 -68.11
N ASP A 43 -0.13 19.48 -67.74
CA ASP A 43 0.64 19.63 -66.51
C ASP A 43 -0.22 19.42 -65.27
N GLU A 44 -1.48 19.90 -65.27
CA GLU A 44 -2.42 19.69 -64.16
C GLU A 44 -2.81 18.22 -63.96
N LEU A 45 -3.08 17.52 -65.05
CA LEU A 45 -3.36 16.07 -65.05
C LEU A 45 -2.15 15.27 -64.56
N SER A 46 -0.92 15.69 -64.92
CA SER A 46 0.30 15.05 -64.41
C SER A 46 0.43 15.21 -62.89
N VAL A 47 0.38 16.43 -62.35
CA VAL A 47 0.56 16.70 -60.91
C VAL A 47 -0.45 15.94 -60.04
N SER A 48 -1.69 15.80 -60.50
CA SER A 48 -2.71 15.00 -59.82
C SER A 48 -2.30 13.52 -59.74
N LYS A 49 -1.78 12.95 -60.84
CA LYS A 49 -1.28 11.57 -60.89
C LYS A 49 -0.10 11.37 -59.94
N GLU A 50 0.92 12.22 -60.00
CA GLU A 50 2.10 12.09 -59.13
C GLU A 50 1.75 12.23 -57.65
N SER A 51 0.93 13.22 -57.28
CA SER A 51 0.47 13.38 -55.90
C SER A 51 -0.36 12.20 -55.38
N ASN A 52 -1.16 11.55 -56.24
CA ASN A 52 -1.87 10.32 -55.90
C ASN A 52 -0.92 9.14 -55.68
N ILE A 53 0.09 8.98 -56.54
CA ILE A 53 1.10 7.91 -56.42
C ILE A 53 1.84 8.05 -55.09
N LEU A 54 2.26 9.27 -54.73
CA LEU A 54 2.97 9.51 -53.48
C LEU A 54 2.11 9.19 -52.26
N ALA A 55 0.90 9.75 -52.20
CA ALA A 55 -0.02 9.50 -51.09
C ALA A 55 -0.35 8.01 -50.95
N LYS A 56 -0.59 7.31 -52.07
CA LYS A 56 -0.86 5.87 -52.09
C LYS A 56 0.34 5.05 -51.60
N ASN A 57 1.56 5.38 -52.02
CA ASN A 57 2.74 4.66 -51.55
C ASN A 57 2.93 4.84 -50.05
N ILE A 58 2.69 6.03 -49.51
CA ILE A 58 2.77 6.30 -48.06
C ILE A 58 1.67 5.53 -47.32
N GLU A 59 0.43 5.54 -47.82
CA GLU A 59 -0.69 4.78 -47.25
C GLU A 59 -0.44 3.26 -47.27
N GLU A 60 0.14 2.74 -48.36
CA GLU A 60 0.53 1.33 -48.51
C GLU A 60 1.84 0.98 -47.76
N ARG A 61 2.42 1.92 -47.00
CA ARG A 61 3.65 1.77 -46.21
C ARG A 61 4.90 1.50 -47.05
N LYS A 62 4.88 1.89 -48.32
CA LYS A 62 6.01 1.88 -49.24
C LYS A 62 6.84 3.17 -49.08
N TYR A 63 7.31 3.42 -47.85
CA TYR A 63 7.90 4.71 -47.46
C TYR A 63 9.17 5.05 -48.26
N SER A 64 10.09 4.11 -48.45
CA SER A 64 11.30 4.33 -49.26
C SER A 64 10.95 4.71 -50.70
N ILE A 65 10.03 3.98 -51.34
CA ILE A 65 9.57 4.27 -52.71
C ILE A 65 8.91 5.65 -52.78
N ALA A 66 8.18 6.05 -51.74
CA ALA A 66 7.58 7.39 -51.68
C ALA A 66 8.66 8.49 -51.63
N LEU A 67 9.66 8.33 -50.77
CA LEU A 67 10.77 9.29 -50.65
C LEU A 67 11.62 9.36 -51.93
N ASP A 68 11.99 8.21 -52.49
CA ASP A 68 12.76 8.13 -53.75
C ASP A 68 12.03 8.83 -54.90
N ASN A 69 10.72 8.60 -55.03
CA ASN A 69 9.90 9.28 -56.04
C ASN A 69 9.90 10.79 -55.84
N TYR A 70 9.72 11.25 -54.60
CA TYR A 70 9.66 12.67 -54.29
C TYR A 70 11.01 13.38 -54.58
N GLU A 71 12.13 12.76 -54.19
CA GLU A 71 13.48 13.27 -54.50
C GLU A 71 13.76 13.30 -56.01
N SER A 72 13.31 12.28 -56.75
CA SER A 72 13.42 12.26 -58.22
C SER A 72 12.65 13.43 -58.84
N TRP A 73 11.44 13.70 -58.37
CA TRP A 73 10.64 14.81 -58.87
C TRP A 73 11.23 16.17 -58.50
N GLU A 74 11.87 16.32 -57.33
CA GLU A 74 12.60 17.54 -56.98
C GLU A 74 13.75 17.86 -57.96
N LYS A 75 14.36 16.84 -58.57
CA LYS A 75 15.42 17.00 -59.59
C LYS A 75 14.86 17.26 -61.00
N GLU A 76 13.71 16.66 -61.32
CA GLU A 76 13.16 16.67 -62.69
C GLU A 76 12.15 17.80 -62.96
N PHE A 77 11.38 18.21 -61.95
CA PHE A 77 10.28 19.14 -62.15
C PHE A 77 10.71 20.60 -62.05
N SER A 78 10.03 21.47 -62.80
CA SER A 78 10.20 22.92 -62.64
C SER A 78 9.67 23.39 -61.28
N GLN A 79 10.19 24.51 -60.77
CA GLN A 79 9.74 25.08 -59.48
C GLN A 79 8.22 25.29 -59.42
N SER A 80 7.61 25.77 -60.50
CA SER A 80 6.17 25.98 -60.58
C SER A 80 5.40 24.66 -60.48
N LYS A 81 5.90 23.60 -61.15
CA LYS A 81 5.31 22.27 -61.08
C LYS A 81 5.47 21.66 -59.68
N MET A 82 6.64 21.79 -59.06
CA MET A 82 6.88 21.34 -57.68
C MET A 82 5.98 22.05 -56.68
N ASN A 83 5.81 23.38 -56.79
CA ASN A 83 4.91 24.12 -55.89
C ASN A 83 3.44 23.61 -55.99
N ARG A 84 2.97 23.31 -57.21
CA ARG A 84 1.63 22.72 -57.42
C ARG A 84 1.54 21.30 -56.86
N LEU A 85 2.58 20.48 -57.05
CA LEU A 85 2.68 19.14 -56.49
C LEU A 85 2.64 19.18 -54.97
N ASN A 86 3.49 19.98 -54.34
CA ASN A 86 3.58 20.12 -52.88
C ASN A 86 2.24 20.56 -52.29
N LYS A 87 1.53 21.49 -52.94
CA LYS A 87 0.18 21.90 -52.53
C LYS A 87 -0.84 20.76 -52.63
N SER A 88 -0.78 19.94 -53.69
CA SER A 88 -1.67 18.78 -53.86
C SER A 88 -1.37 17.68 -52.83
N VAL A 89 -0.08 17.34 -52.65
CA VAL A 89 0.40 16.37 -51.68
C VAL A 89 0.04 16.79 -50.26
N SER A 90 0.28 18.06 -49.88
CA SER A 90 -0.08 18.60 -48.56
C SER A 90 -1.53 18.32 -48.20
N LYS A 91 -2.48 18.53 -49.13
CA LYS A 91 -3.90 18.24 -48.89
C LYS A 91 -4.15 16.75 -48.61
N LYS A 92 -3.51 15.86 -49.38
CA LYS A 92 -3.67 14.41 -49.25
C LYS A 92 -3.02 13.87 -47.98
N ILE A 93 -1.81 14.33 -47.67
CA ILE A 93 -1.07 13.96 -46.45
C ILE A 93 -1.81 14.42 -45.20
N ASN A 94 -2.35 15.63 -45.17
CA ASN A 94 -3.14 16.10 -44.03
C ASN A 94 -4.36 15.21 -43.77
N LYS A 95 -5.05 14.76 -44.83
CA LYS A 95 -6.14 13.79 -44.69
C LYS A 95 -5.63 12.46 -44.16
N LEU A 96 -4.55 11.93 -44.74
CA LEU A 96 -3.97 10.65 -44.35
C LEU A 96 -3.49 10.64 -42.90
N LEU A 97 -2.86 11.72 -42.43
CA LEU A 97 -2.41 11.86 -41.04
C LEU A 97 -3.58 11.79 -40.06
N LEU A 98 -4.67 12.49 -40.34
CA LEU A 98 -5.88 12.49 -39.48
C LEU A 98 -6.57 11.13 -39.50
N ASP A 99 -6.78 10.55 -40.69
CA ASP A 99 -7.40 9.24 -40.86
C ASP A 99 -6.57 8.14 -40.16
N SER A 100 -5.24 8.19 -40.28
CA SER A 100 -4.34 7.27 -39.59
C SER A 100 -4.28 7.52 -38.08
N GLY A 101 -4.36 8.77 -37.63
CA GLY A 101 -4.48 9.11 -36.21
C GLY A 101 -5.74 8.49 -35.60
N ASP A 102 -6.89 8.66 -36.23
CA ASP A 102 -8.17 8.06 -35.79
C ASP A 102 -8.07 6.53 -35.80
N LYS A 103 -7.49 5.93 -36.85
CA LYS A 103 -7.25 4.47 -36.92
C LYS A 103 -6.32 3.98 -35.82
N TYR A 104 -5.31 4.75 -35.42
CA TYR A 104 -4.42 4.39 -34.33
C TYR A 104 -5.14 4.43 -32.98
N ILE A 105 -5.89 5.51 -32.72
CA ILE A 105 -6.66 5.70 -31.48
C ILE A 105 -7.65 4.55 -31.27
N VAL A 106 -8.29 4.06 -32.33
CA VAL A 106 -9.24 2.93 -32.26
C VAL A 106 -8.58 1.55 -32.44
N GLY A 107 -7.25 1.47 -32.46
CA GLY A 107 -6.49 0.21 -32.52
C GLY A 107 -6.50 -0.53 -33.86
N GLN A 108 -6.87 0.13 -34.97
CA GLN A 108 -6.88 -0.46 -36.31
C GLN A 108 -5.49 -0.51 -36.96
N ILE A 109 -4.57 0.36 -36.54
CA ILE A 109 -3.17 0.35 -36.97
C ILE A 109 -2.25 0.32 -35.74
N SER A 110 -1.04 -0.22 -35.92
CA SER A 110 -0.05 -0.29 -34.83
C SER A 110 0.65 1.06 -34.61
N LYS A 111 1.30 1.20 -33.45
CA LYS A 111 2.12 2.38 -33.13
C LYS A 111 3.23 2.60 -34.16
N GLU A 112 3.89 1.52 -34.57
CA GLU A 112 4.99 1.55 -35.55
C GLU A 112 4.48 2.01 -36.92
N GLN A 113 3.26 1.63 -37.29
CA GLN A 113 2.64 2.08 -38.53
C GLN A 113 2.35 3.58 -38.51
N TYR A 114 1.86 4.10 -37.38
CA TYR A 114 1.61 5.54 -37.23
C TYR A 114 2.91 6.36 -37.17
N ILE A 115 3.93 5.88 -36.45
CA ILE A 115 5.27 6.47 -36.42
C ILE A 115 5.90 6.49 -37.81
N GLY A 116 5.80 5.38 -38.56
CA GLY A 116 6.33 5.28 -39.92
C GLY A 116 5.73 6.32 -40.86
N LEU A 117 4.42 6.56 -40.76
CA LEU A 117 3.75 7.64 -41.48
C LEU A 117 4.31 9.01 -41.10
N ILE A 118 4.36 9.34 -39.80
CA ILE A 118 4.84 10.66 -39.33
C ILE A 118 6.28 10.92 -39.76
N ASN A 119 7.17 9.95 -39.58
CA ASN A 119 8.57 10.10 -39.98
C ASN A 119 8.71 10.32 -41.50
N THR A 120 7.90 9.62 -42.30
CA THR A 120 7.90 9.81 -43.75
C THR A 120 7.40 11.20 -44.12
N VAL A 121 6.35 11.70 -43.45
CA VAL A 121 5.85 13.07 -43.67
C VAL A 121 6.88 14.11 -43.27
N ASN A 122 7.56 13.93 -42.14
CA ASN A 122 8.61 14.85 -41.67
C ASN A 122 9.80 14.93 -42.62
N ALA A 123 10.12 13.84 -43.33
CA ALA A 123 11.18 13.81 -44.34
C ALA A 123 10.80 14.56 -45.63
N LEU A 124 9.52 14.87 -45.85
CA LEU A 124 9.04 15.64 -46.99
C LEU A 124 9.04 17.15 -46.67
N GLU A 125 10.22 17.77 -46.61
CA GLU A 125 10.44 19.13 -46.06
C GLU A 125 9.53 20.24 -46.62
N ASN A 126 9.15 20.14 -47.91
CA ASN A 126 8.32 21.16 -48.58
C ASN A 126 6.81 20.91 -48.47
N ILE A 127 6.38 19.89 -47.71
CA ILE A 127 4.97 19.53 -47.51
C ILE A 127 4.43 20.23 -46.27
N ASN A 128 3.34 20.97 -46.43
CA ASN A 128 2.72 21.73 -45.35
C ASN A 128 1.72 20.86 -44.58
N VAL A 129 1.97 20.68 -43.28
CA VAL A 129 1.08 19.98 -42.35
C VAL A 129 0.17 20.99 -41.65
N ASP A 130 -1.13 20.69 -41.59
CA ASP A 130 -2.15 21.46 -40.91
C ASP A 130 -2.12 21.14 -39.40
N LEU A 131 -1.15 21.73 -38.70
CA LEU A 131 -0.91 21.49 -37.28
C LEU A 131 -2.14 21.77 -36.41
N LYS A 132 -2.99 22.72 -36.82
CA LYS A 132 -4.23 23.04 -36.10
C LYS A 132 -5.15 21.83 -36.01
N LYS A 133 -5.30 21.05 -37.09
CA LYS A 133 -6.14 19.85 -37.07
C LYS A 133 -5.56 18.72 -36.23
N ILE A 134 -4.24 18.63 -36.15
CA ILE A 134 -3.57 17.67 -35.26
C ILE A 134 -3.83 18.05 -33.80
N ILE A 135 -3.76 19.34 -33.46
CA ILE A 135 -4.14 19.87 -32.14
C ILE A 135 -5.62 19.58 -31.82
N GLU A 136 -6.53 19.80 -32.78
CA GLU A 136 -7.96 19.47 -32.61
C GLU A 136 -8.18 17.97 -32.37
N GLN A 137 -7.45 17.09 -33.07
CA GLN A 137 -7.50 15.64 -32.83
C GLN A 137 -6.90 15.26 -31.47
N ALA A 138 -5.83 15.92 -31.02
CA ALA A 138 -5.27 15.73 -29.68
C ALA A 138 -6.24 16.15 -28.56
N ASN A 139 -6.95 17.26 -28.72
CA ASN A 139 -8.02 17.66 -27.81
C ASN A 139 -9.12 16.59 -27.72
N ARG A 140 -9.55 16.04 -28.86
CA ARG A 140 -10.51 14.92 -28.88
C ARG A 140 -9.99 13.70 -28.13
N VAL A 141 -8.70 13.38 -28.21
CA VAL A 141 -8.12 12.24 -27.50
C VAL A 141 -8.09 12.47 -25.99
N ASP A 142 -7.79 13.69 -25.54
CA ASP A 142 -7.89 14.09 -24.12
C ASP A 142 -9.33 13.92 -23.61
N GLU A 143 -10.31 14.45 -24.34
CA GLU A 143 -11.74 14.28 -24.03
C GLU A 143 -12.16 12.81 -24.00
N MET A 144 -11.76 12.01 -25.01
CA MET A 144 -12.04 10.58 -25.04
C MET A 144 -11.44 9.85 -23.84
N TYR A 145 -10.24 10.23 -23.38
CA TYR A 145 -9.63 9.63 -22.20
C TYR A 145 -10.38 10.00 -20.91
N GLN A 146 -10.78 11.27 -20.80
CA GLN A 146 -11.61 11.76 -19.71
C GLN A 146 -12.96 11.02 -19.65
N GLU A 147 -13.58 10.76 -20.80
CA GLU A 147 -14.84 10.00 -20.91
C GLU A 147 -14.67 8.47 -20.81
N GLU A 148 -13.44 7.97 -20.62
CA GLU A 148 -13.11 6.53 -20.56
C GLU A 148 -13.40 5.77 -21.87
N ASN A 149 -13.44 6.48 -23.00
CA ASN A 149 -13.63 5.92 -24.34
C ASN A 149 -12.32 5.42 -24.98
N VAL A 150 -11.18 5.74 -24.39
CA VAL A 150 -9.85 5.25 -24.79
C VAL A 150 -8.99 4.96 -23.56
N GLU A 151 -8.11 3.96 -23.66
CA GLU A 151 -7.18 3.62 -22.60
C GLU A 151 -6.03 4.62 -22.47
N TYR A 152 -5.49 4.75 -21.26
CA TYR A 152 -4.37 5.67 -20.95
C TYR A 152 -3.18 5.46 -21.89
N ASP A 153 -2.76 4.21 -22.07
CA ASP A 153 -1.58 3.87 -22.87
C ASP A 153 -1.74 4.26 -24.34
N ILE A 154 -2.96 4.16 -24.88
CA ILE A 154 -3.27 4.58 -26.25
C ILE A 154 -3.30 6.10 -26.35
N ALA A 155 -4.00 6.78 -25.45
CA ALA A 155 -4.13 8.23 -25.44
C ALA A 155 -2.75 8.91 -25.32
N ILE A 156 -1.95 8.51 -24.33
CA ILE A 156 -0.63 9.10 -24.10
C ILE A 156 0.35 8.75 -25.24
N SER A 157 0.24 7.54 -25.81
CA SER A 157 1.08 7.14 -26.94
C SER A 157 0.72 7.90 -28.20
N TYR A 158 -0.56 8.19 -28.46
CA TYR A 158 -0.99 9.05 -29.56
C TYR A 158 -0.40 10.45 -29.41
N ILE A 159 -0.59 11.09 -28.24
CA ILE A 159 -0.08 12.44 -27.98
C ILE A 159 1.43 12.51 -28.21
N ASN A 160 2.19 11.60 -27.58
CA ASN A 160 3.64 11.56 -27.75
C ASN A 160 4.08 11.32 -29.20
N THR A 161 3.33 10.50 -29.95
CA THR A 161 3.65 10.20 -31.36
C THR A 161 3.31 11.39 -32.28
N ALA A 162 2.16 12.03 -32.08
CA ALA A 162 1.75 13.22 -32.82
C ALA A 162 2.70 14.41 -32.57
N SER A 163 3.27 14.54 -31.36
CA SER A 163 4.27 15.56 -31.05
C SER A 163 5.56 15.46 -31.86
N ILE A 164 5.83 14.32 -32.51
CA ILE A 164 7.01 14.12 -33.40
C ILE A 164 6.84 14.90 -34.71
N ILE A 165 5.61 15.24 -35.13
CA ILE A 165 5.36 15.99 -36.37
C ILE A 165 6.11 17.33 -36.33
N ASN A 166 6.82 17.64 -37.42
CA ASN A 166 7.60 18.87 -37.54
C ASN A 166 6.71 20.10 -37.29
N GLY A 167 7.14 20.96 -36.38
CA GLY A 167 6.40 22.15 -35.96
C GLY A 167 5.38 21.93 -34.85
N MET A 168 5.14 20.70 -34.39
CA MET A 168 4.23 20.44 -33.26
C MET A 168 4.82 20.84 -31.91
N ALA A 169 6.10 20.60 -31.65
CA ALA A 169 6.80 20.94 -30.39
C ALA A 169 5.90 20.84 -29.12
N ASN A 170 6.09 21.72 -28.14
CA ASN A 170 5.35 21.76 -26.87
C ASN A 170 3.82 22.02 -27.03
N SER A 171 3.28 22.08 -28.26
CA SER A 171 1.87 22.41 -28.51
C SER A 171 0.88 21.37 -27.98
N LEU A 172 1.35 20.14 -27.70
CA LEU A 172 0.52 19.08 -27.13
C LEU A 172 0.76 18.83 -25.64
N ASP A 173 1.67 19.56 -25.00
CA ASP A 173 2.06 19.31 -23.60
C ASP A 173 0.88 19.48 -22.64
N THR A 174 -0.03 20.41 -22.91
CA THR A 174 -1.24 20.59 -22.08
C THR A 174 -2.11 19.34 -22.07
N TYR A 175 -2.39 18.74 -23.24
CA TYR A 175 -3.20 17.51 -23.33
C TYR A 175 -2.48 16.33 -22.70
N LYS A 176 -1.16 16.25 -22.88
CA LYS A 176 -0.32 15.23 -22.24
C LYS A 176 -0.45 15.30 -20.71
N ASN A 177 -0.25 16.49 -20.14
CA ASN A 177 -0.32 16.71 -18.70
C ASN A 177 -1.72 16.43 -18.16
N ASN A 178 -2.78 16.85 -18.85
CA ASN A 178 -4.16 16.54 -18.47
C ASN A 178 -4.41 15.03 -18.37
N ILE A 179 -4.03 14.26 -19.40
CA ILE A 179 -4.17 12.79 -19.42
C ILE A 179 -3.39 12.16 -18.27
N GLU A 180 -2.16 12.62 -18.01
CA GLU A 180 -1.31 12.11 -16.91
C GLU A 180 -1.92 12.41 -15.53
N GLU A 181 -2.41 13.63 -15.29
CA GLU A 181 -3.06 14.03 -14.04
C GLU A 181 -4.36 13.26 -13.79
N ILE A 182 -5.22 13.10 -14.81
CA ILE A 182 -6.44 12.30 -14.72
C ILE A 182 -6.09 10.84 -14.39
N ASN A 183 -5.06 10.27 -15.04
CA ASN A 183 -4.62 8.90 -14.75
C ASN A 183 -4.13 8.74 -13.30
N GLN A 184 -3.35 9.71 -12.81
CA GLN A 184 -2.88 9.72 -11.43
C GLN A 184 -4.06 9.80 -10.45
N SER A 185 -5.05 10.67 -10.72
CA SER A 185 -6.28 10.77 -9.93
C SER A 185 -7.02 9.44 -9.85
N ARG A 186 -7.20 8.76 -10.99
CA ARG A 186 -7.84 7.43 -11.08
C ARG A 186 -7.07 6.37 -10.30
N LYS A 187 -5.73 6.39 -10.31
CA LYS A 187 -4.90 5.47 -9.52
C LYS A 187 -5.07 5.67 -8.02
N LEU A 188 -5.13 6.92 -7.56
CA LEU A 188 -5.38 7.25 -6.16
C LEU A 188 -6.76 6.73 -5.72
N TYR A 189 -7.80 6.96 -6.52
CA TYR A 189 -9.13 6.42 -6.25
C TYR A 189 -9.14 4.88 -6.18
N LYS A 190 -8.49 4.20 -7.13
CA LYS A 190 -8.41 2.72 -7.13
C LYS A 190 -7.68 2.18 -5.90
N SER A 191 -6.63 2.88 -5.44
CA SER A 191 -5.94 2.51 -4.19
C SER A 191 -6.86 2.66 -2.99
N ALA A 192 -7.54 3.82 -2.87
CA ALA A 192 -8.47 4.08 -1.78
C ALA A 192 -9.61 3.05 -1.70
N LEU A 193 -10.16 2.65 -2.86
CA LEU A 193 -11.19 1.62 -2.93
C LEU A 193 -10.71 0.24 -2.44
N LYS A 194 -9.44 -0.10 -2.69
CA LYS A 194 -8.82 -1.33 -2.19
C LYS A 194 -8.69 -1.29 -0.67
N ASP A 195 -8.25 -0.16 -0.11
CA ASP A 195 -8.14 0.03 1.34
C ASP A 195 -9.52 -0.05 2.01
N GLN A 196 -10.54 0.58 1.42
CA GLN A 196 -11.93 0.47 1.88
C GLN A 196 -12.42 -0.99 1.88
N THR A 197 -12.15 -1.74 0.81
CA THR A 197 -12.52 -3.17 0.70
C THR A 197 -11.86 -4.01 1.79
N ASN A 198 -10.63 -3.67 2.16
CA ASN A 198 -9.87 -4.34 3.21
C ASN A 198 -10.23 -3.84 4.63
N LYS A 199 -11.17 -2.90 4.76
CA LYS A 199 -11.57 -2.24 6.03
C LYS A 199 -10.46 -1.37 6.65
N ASN A 200 -9.47 -0.97 5.85
CA ASN A 200 -8.47 0.02 6.21
C ASN A 200 -9.06 1.42 5.97
N TYR A 201 -10.10 1.76 6.74
CA TYR A 201 -10.92 2.94 6.45
C TYR A 201 -10.16 4.26 6.61
N TYR A 202 -9.29 4.36 7.61
CA TYR A 202 -8.45 5.54 7.81
C TYR A 202 -7.54 5.82 6.60
N GLU A 203 -6.86 4.78 6.10
CA GLU A 203 -6.01 4.85 4.92
C GLU A 203 -6.82 5.13 3.65
N ALA A 204 -8.01 4.54 3.53
CA ALA A 204 -8.93 4.78 2.42
C ALA A 204 -9.36 6.26 2.37
N ILE A 205 -9.77 6.84 3.50
CA ILE A 205 -10.18 8.25 3.60
C ILE A 205 -9.02 9.17 3.22
N THR A 206 -7.84 8.93 3.80
CA THR A 206 -6.61 9.69 3.48
C THR A 206 -6.26 9.65 1.99
N SER A 207 -6.52 8.51 1.34
CA SER A 207 -6.29 8.34 -0.10
C SER A 207 -7.37 9.00 -0.95
N TYR A 208 -8.64 8.96 -0.53
CA TYR A 208 -9.73 9.67 -1.20
C TYR A 208 -9.53 11.18 -1.19
N ASP A 209 -8.99 11.76 -0.12
CA ASP A 209 -8.68 13.20 -0.05
C ASP A 209 -7.61 13.67 -1.05
N LYS A 210 -6.81 12.73 -1.59
CA LYS A 210 -5.78 13.02 -2.59
C LYS A 210 -6.31 12.93 -4.03
N VAL A 211 -7.53 12.42 -4.24
CA VAL A 211 -8.13 12.33 -5.57
C VAL A 211 -8.33 13.74 -6.13
N LEU A 212 -7.89 13.95 -7.38
CA LEU A 212 -7.81 15.27 -7.99
C LEU A 212 -9.13 15.67 -8.65
N GLN A 213 -9.53 16.93 -8.47
CA GLN A 213 -10.78 17.49 -9.02
C GLN A 213 -10.82 17.55 -10.56
N VAL A 214 -9.66 17.50 -11.23
CA VAL A 214 -9.56 17.47 -12.70
C VAL A 214 -10.35 16.30 -13.30
N ASP A 215 -10.40 15.16 -12.60
CA ASP A 215 -11.29 14.05 -12.93
C ASP A 215 -12.58 14.14 -12.10
N LYS A 216 -13.53 14.98 -12.55
CA LYS A 216 -14.77 15.28 -11.83
C LYS A 216 -15.54 14.02 -11.41
N LYS A 217 -15.62 13.01 -12.30
CA LYS A 217 -16.35 11.76 -12.04
C LYS A 217 -15.74 11.02 -10.85
N TYR A 218 -14.43 10.79 -10.89
CA TYR A 218 -13.75 10.04 -9.82
C TYR A 218 -13.62 10.87 -8.54
N TYR A 219 -13.55 12.20 -8.63
CA TYR A 219 -13.58 13.09 -7.49
C TYR A 219 -14.93 13.06 -6.75
N GLU A 220 -16.06 13.06 -7.48
CA GLU A 220 -17.38 12.91 -6.89
C GLU A 220 -17.57 11.53 -6.24
N LEU A 221 -17.10 10.47 -6.91
CA LEU A 221 -17.10 9.11 -6.35
C LEU A 221 -16.23 9.02 -5.09
N ALA A 222 -15.03 9.61 -5.09
CA ALA A 222 -14.14 9.65 -3.94
C ALA A 222 -14.82 10.32 -2.74
N ASN A 223 -15.46 11.47 -2.94
CA ASN A 223 -16.18 12.18 -1.88
C ASN A 223 -17.37 11.38 -1.34
N LYS A 224 -18.10 10.67 -2.21
CA LYS A 224 -19.18 9.78 -1.78
C LYS A 224 -18.67 8.62 -0.94
N ASN A 225 -17.65 7.91 -1.43
CA ASN A 225 -17.09 6.74 -0.75
C ASN A 225 -16.36 7.13 0.53
N LYS A 226 -15.72 8.31 0.58
CA LYS A 226 -15.14 8.87 1.81
C LYS A 226 -16.19 8.99 2.90
N LYS A 227 -17.37 9.55 2.61
CA LYS A 227 -18.48 9.65 3.57
C LYS A 227 -18.91 8.28 4.09
N GLU A 228 -19.06 7.32 3.17
CA GLU A 228 -19.37 5.93 3.54
C GLU A 228 -18.28 5.31 4.44
N CYS A 229 -17.00 5.56 4.17
CA CYS A 229 -15.90 5.10 5.02
C CYS A 229 -15.97 5.71 6.42
N ILE A 230 -16.26 7.01 6.53
CA ILE A 230 -16.43 7.71 7.81
C ILE A 230 -17.57 7.08 8.62
N ASP A 231 -18.69 6.75 7.98
CA ASP A 231 -19.81 6.10 8.66
C ASP A 231 -19.46 4.66 9.11
N LEU A 232 -18.77 3.89 8.26
CA LEU A 232 -18.42 2.49 8.53
C LEU A 232 -17.30 2.33 9.57
N MET A 233 -16.35 3.27 9.62
CA MET A 233 -15.18 3.18 10.49
C MET A 233 -15.53 3.32 11.97
N TYR A 234 -16.62 4.02 12.32
CA TYR A 234 -17.01 4.26 13.71
C TYR A 234 -17.14 2.96 14.48
N ASN A 235 -18.08 2.10 14.10
CA ASN A 235 -18.30 0.83 14.81
C ASN A 235 -17.09 -0.10 14.69
N TYR A 236 -16.45 -0.13 13.52
CA TYR A 236 -15.31 -1.01 13.26
C TYR A 236 -14.12 -0.71 14.17
N TYR A 237 -13.68 0.54 14.24
CA TYR A 237 -12.54 0.92 15.07
C TYR A 237 -12.91 0.99 16.56
N ILE A 238 -14.17 1.24 16.93
CA ILE A 238 -14.62 1.08 18.32
C ILE A 238 -14.45 -0.36 18.78
N ASP A 239 -14.93 -1.34 18.00
CA ASP A 239 -14.80 -2.76 18.35
C ASP A 239 -13.33 -3.19 18.41
N LYS A 240 -12.50 -2.75 17.44
CA LYS A 240 -11.06 -2.99 17.43
C LYS A 240 -10.35 -2.37 18.64
N SER A 241 -10.72 -1.16 19.03
CA SER A 241 -10.15 -0.51 20.22
C SER A 241 -10.46 -1.28 21.50
N LYS A 242 -11.69 -1.78 21.64
CA LYS A 242 -12.12 -2.59 22.79
C LYS A 242 -11.38 -3.92 22.85
N GLU A 243 -11.22 -4.58 21.70
CA GLU A 243 -10.44 -5.82 21.56
C GLU A 243 -8.97 -5.58 21.96
N ALA A 244 -8.33 -4.56 21.40
CA ALA A 244 -6.94 -4.20 21.72
C ALA A 244 -6.76 -3.88 23.21
N ASN A 245 -7.65 -3.08 23.79
CA ASN A 245 -7.61 -2.77 25.22
C ASN A 245 -7.79 -4.03 26.10
N LYS A 246 -8.72 -4.93 25.74
CA LYS A 246 -8.91 -6.20 26.45
C LYS A 246 -7.63 -7.05 26.40
N ASN A 247 -6.92 -7.03 25.29
CA ASN A 247 -5.67 -7.76 25.11
C ASN A 247 -4.45 -7.06 25.74
N GLY A 248 -4.64 -5.92 26.41
CA GLY A 248 -3.57 -5.15 27.04
C GLY A 248 -2.76 -4.26 26.08
N ASN A 249 -3.15 -4.19 24.80
CA ASN A 249 -2.53 -3.35 23.77
C ASN A 249 -3.10 -1.92 23.81
N TYR A 250 -2.86 -1.20 24.91
CA TYR A 250 -3.49 0.10 25.13
C TYR A 250 -3.07 1.19 24.14
N GLU A 251 -1.83 1.15 23.63
CA GLU A 251 -1.36 2.09 22.59
C GLU A 251 -2.12 1.88 21.27
N GLU A 252 -2.28 0.62 20.86
CA GLU A 252 -3.04 0.26 19.67
C GLU A 252 -4.53 0.61 19.84
N ALA A 253 -5.09 0.38 21.04
CA ALA A 253 -6.46 0.79 21.36
C ALA A 253 -6.65 2.31 21.19
N LEU A 254 -5.69 3.11 21.67
CA LEU A 254 -5.70 4.57 21.51
C LEU A 254 -5.53 4.99 20.06
N GLN A 255 -4.68 4.32 19.28
CA GLN A 255 -4.52 4.59 17.85
C GLN A 255 -5.85 4.42 17.08
N TYR A 256 -6.63 3.38 17.38
CA TYR A 256 -7.95 3.21 16.78
C TYR A 256 -8.94 4.31 17.20
N ILE A 257 -8.85 4.80 18.43
CA ILE A 257 -9.63 5.95 18.89
C ILE A 257 -9.24 7.22 18.14
N ASP A 258 -7.95 7.48 17.96
CA ASP A 258 -7.43 8.65 17.23
C ASP A 258 -7.93 8.68 15.77
N TYR A 259 -7.99 7.52 15.10
CA TYR A 259 -8.54 7.43 13.76
C TYR A 259 -9.98 7.95 13.69
N ILE A 260 -10.83 7.58 14.64
CA ILE A 260 -12.24 7.99 14.67
C ILE A 260 -12.38 9.46 15.12
N LYS A 261 -11.59 9.87 16.10
CA LYS A 261 -11.71 11.17 16.77
C LYS A 261 -11.58 12.35 15.82
N GLU A 262 -10.81 12.22 14.73
CA GLU A 262 -10.71 13.25 13.68
C GLU A 262 -12.09 13.65 13.10
N TYR A 263 -13.02 12.71 12.99
CA TYR A 263 -14.35 12.91 12.39
C TYR A 263 -15.48 13.04 13.43
N TYR A 264 -15.22 12.64 14.67
CA TYR A 264 -16.21 12.54 15.75
C TYR A 264 -15.68 13.18 17.05
N MET A 265 -15.10 14.38 16.96
CA MET A 265 -14.37 15.02 18.06
C MET A 265 -15.15 15.18 19.36
N ASP A 266 -16.47 15.41 19.28
CA ASP A 266 -17.35 15.68 20.43
C ASP A 266 -18.18 14.44 20.86
N ASP A 267 -17.88 13.26 20.34
CA ASP A 267 -18.60 12.03 20.69
C ASP A 267 -18.23 11.57 22.12
N GLU A 268 -19.23 11.53 23.00
CA GLU A 268 -19.04 11.18 24.42
C GLU A 268 -18.46 9.76 24.60
N THR A 269 -18.83 8.81 23.75
CA THR A 269 -18.34 7.42 23.83
C THR A 269 -16.85 7.36 23.50
N ILE A 270 -16.42 8.08 22.46
CA ILE A 270 -15.01 8.15 22.07
C ILE A 270 -14.17 8.78 23.18
N LEU A 271 -14.64 9.90 23.75
CA LEU A 271 -13.95 10.60 24.83
C LEU A 271 -13.84 9.75 26.11
N GLU A 272 -14.89 9.00 26.46
CA GLU A 272 -14.87 8.07 27.59
C GLU A 272 -13.86 6.94 27.38
N LEU A 273 -13.88 6.30 26.21
CA LEU A 273 -12.94 5.23 25.85
C LEU A 273 -11.49 5.72 25.81
N GLU A 274 -11.23 6.89 25.22
CA GLU A 274 -9.91 7.50 25.20
C GLU A 274 -9.35 7.66 26.62
N LYS A 275 -10.15 8.26 27.52
CA LYS A 275 -9.75 8.47 28.92
C LYS A 275 -9.53 7.14 29.65
N GLN A 276 -10.38 6.15 29.40
CA GLN A 276 -10.22 4.81 29.98
C GLN A 276 -8.91 4.17 29.52
N TYR A 277 -8.63 4.19 28.22
CA TYR A 277 -7.44 3.56 27.65
C TYR A 277 -6.15 4.30 28.04
N GLN A 278 -6.17 5.65 28.12
CA GLN A 278 -5.07 6.44 28.68
C GLN A 278 -4.79 6.06 30.14
N THR A 279 -5.84 5.87 30.94
CA THR A 279 -5.70 5.44 32.34
C THR A 279 -5.10 4.04 32.43
N ASN A 280 -5.58 3.10 31.61
CA ASN A 280 -5.06 1.74 31.55
C ASN A 280 -3.59 1.71 31.09
N LEU A 281 -3.24 2.47 30.06
CA LEU A 281 -1.87 2.63 29.58
C LEU A 281 -0.96 3.11 30.72
N ALA A 282 -1.35 4.15 31.44
CA ALA A 282 -0.56 4.71 32.53
C ALA A 282 -0.42 3.77 33.74
N MET A 283 -1.48 3.02 34.10
CA MET A 283 -1.47 2.15 35.27
C MET A 283 -0.77 0.80 35.02
N TYR A 284 -0.99 0.20 33.86
CA TYR A 284 -0.67 -1.19 33.57
C TYR A 284 0.51 -1.37 32.60
N THR A 285 1.11 -0.28 32.14
CA THR A 285 2.36 -0.35 31.37
C THR A 285 3.56 -0.33 32.32
N LEU A 286 4.44 -1.31 32.19
CA LEU A 286 5.70 -1.37 32.92
C LEU A 286 6.83 -1.28 31.91
N THR A 287 7.71 -0.29 32.08
CA THR A 287 8.95 -0.22 31.32
C THR A 287 9.97 -1.22 31.88
N THR A 288 10.99 -1.54 31.09
CA THR A 288 12.15 -2.31 31.55
C THR A 288 12.75 -1.72 32.82
N ASP A 289 12.81 -0.39 32.92
CA ASP A 289 13.34 0.32 34.08
C ASP A 289 12.46 0.12 35.33
N ASP A 290 11.13 0.19 35.16
CA ASP A 290 10.17 -0.06 36.25
C ASP A 290 10.31 -1.49 36.80
N ILE A 291 10.43 -2.46 35.91
CA ILE A 291 10.62 -3.88 36.25
C ILE A 291 11.95 -4.07 37.01
N LEU A 292 13.05 -3.51 36.49
CA LEU A 292 14.35 -3.57 37.14
C LEU A 292 14.34 -2.91 38.52
N ASN A 293 13.73 -1.74 38.66
CA ASN A 293 13.59 -1.04 39.94
C ASN A 293 12.79 -1.87 40.95
N LEU A 294 11.70 -2.50 40.50
CA LEU A 294 10.85 -3.36 41.32
C LEU A 294 11.62 -4.58 41.84
N ILE A 295 12.31 -5.30 40.95
CA ILE A 295 13.10 -6.49 41.29
C ILE A 295 14.27 -6.12 42.20
N ALA A 296 15.05 -5.08 41.85
CA ALA A 296 16.18 -4.62 42.66
C ALA A 296 15.75 -4.30 44.10
N LYS A 297 14.62 -3.59 44.25
CA LYS A 297 14.06 -3.22 45.55
C LYS A 297 13.62 -4.44 46.37
N LYS A 298 12.95 -5.41 45.76
CA LYS A 298 12.45 -6.60 46.48
C LYS A 298 13.55 -7.62 46.78
N SER A 299 14.57 -7.72 45.93
CA SER A 299 15.69 -8.66 46.06
C SER A 299 16.88 -8.15 46.87
N ASP A 300 16.88 -6.87 47.24
CA ASP A 300 18.02 -6.18 47.86
C ASP A 300 19.31 -6.26 46.99
N LYS A 301 19.14 -6.40 45.67
CA LYS A 301 20.23 -6.41 44.69
C LYS A 301 20.41 -5.03 44.08
N LYS A 302 21.64 -4.72 43.66
CA LYS A 302 21.91 -3.49 42.91
C LYS A 302 21.33 -3.62 41.50
N LYS A 303 20.49 -2.65 41.11
CA LYS A 303 19.93 -2.54 39.75
C LYS A 303 20.98 -2.68 38.64
N ALA A 304 22.17 -2.10 38.82
CA ALA A 304 23.25 -2.14 37.83
C ALA A 304 23.80 -3.56 37.56
N ASN A 305 23.51 -4.52 38.43
CA ASN A 305 23.92 -5.91 38.27
C ASN A 305 22.85 -6.75 37.57
N LEU A 306 21.63 -6.19 37.43
CA LEU A 306 20.47 -6.89 36.91
C LEU A 306 20.21 -6.50 35.46
N SER A 307 19.79 -7.47 34.66
CA SER A 307 19.17 -7.25 33.36
C SER A 307 17.91 -8.10 33.26
N VAL A 308 16.97 -7.68 32.42
CA VAL A 308 15.70 -8.38 32.23
C VAL A 308 15.34 -8.48 30.76
N ASN A 309 14.70 -9.59 30.41
CA ASN A 309 13.96 -9.74 29.16
C ASN A 309 12.49 -9.96 29.50
N SER A 310 11.60 -9.10 29.01
CA SER A 310 10.20 -9.10 29.44
C SER A 310 9.23 -9.07 28.28
N PHE A 311 8.17 -9.86 28.36
CA PHE A 311 7.04 -9.82 27.43
C PHE A 311 5.71 -9.70 28.19
N GLN A 312 4.77 -8.97 27.59
CA GLN A 312 3.43 -8.84 28.16
C GLN A 312 2.61 -10.11 27.91
N GLN A 313 1.73 -10.43 28.85
CA GLN A 313 0.78 -11.54 28.73
C GLN A 313 -0.50 -11.22 29.51
N MET A 314 -1.65 -11.67 29.00
CA MET A 314 -2.91 -11.63 29.72
C MET A 314 -3.16 -12.97 30.45
N VAL A 315 -3.55 -12.92 31.72
CA VAL A 315 -3.96 -14.08 32.52
C VAL A 315 -5.23 -13.71 33.26
N ASP A 316 -6.31 -14.44 33.03
CA ASP A 316 -7.63 -14.19 33.65
C ASP A 316 -8.08 -12.72 33.53
N ASP A 317 -7.97 -12.15 32.32
CA ASP A 317 -8.27 -10.74 31.99
C ASP A 317 -7.41 -9.67 32.70
N GLU A 318 -6.36 -10.08 33.43
CA GLU A 318 -5.39 -9.18 34.06
C GLU A 318 -4.06 -9.16 33.29
N LYS A 319 -3.40 -8.00 33.26
CA LYS A 319 -2.15 -7.82 32.52
C LYS A 319 -0.95 -8.19 33.39
N TYR A 320 -0.09 -9.04 32.86
CA TYR A 320 1.16 -9.47 33.48
C TYR A 320 2.36 -9.24 32.56
N TYR A 321 3.54 -9.21 33.16
CA TYR A 321 4.82 -9.24 32.45
C TYR A 321 5.56 -10.48 32.88
N TYR A 322 5.66 -11.46 31.99
CA TYR A 322 6.63 -12.52 32.18
C TYR A 322 8.01 -11.93 31.93
N THR A 323 8.93 -12.19 32.83
CA THR A 323 10.24 -11.57 32.86
C THR A 323 11.30 -12.60 33.22
N GLU A 324 12.26 -12.80 32.33
CA GLU A 324 13.51 -13.50 32.64
C GLU A 324 14.44 -12.51 33.35
N VAL A 325 14.92 -12.89 34.53
CA VAL A 325 15.74 -12.02 35.38
C VAL A 325 17.16 -12.56 35.41
N TYR A 326 18.12 -11.71 35.04
CA TYR A 326 19.53 -12.07 35.00
C TYR A 326 20.32 -11.24 36.00
N GLU A 327 21.33 -11.86 36.62
CA GLU A 327 22.38 -11.19 37.39
C GLU A 327 23.73 -11.51 36.76
N TYR A 328 24.46 -10.48 36.32
CA TYR A 328 25.70 -10.64 35.55
C TYR A 328 25.59 -11.70 34.44
N ASP A 329 24.55 -11.57 33.61
CA ASP A 329 24.21 -12.47 32.48
C ASP A 329 23.83 -13.91 32.86
N THR A 330 23.70 -14.23 34.14
CA THR A 330 23.21 -15.53 34.61
C THR A 330 21.73 -15.44 34.92
N LEU A 331 20.90 -16.30 34.32
CA LEU A 331 19.46 -16.39 34.62
C LEU A 331 19.28 -16.82 36.07
N ILE A 332 18.72 -15.93 36.89
CA ILE A 332 18.48 -16.18 38.32
C ILE A 332 17.01 -16.41 38.65
N ASP A 333 16.08 -16.04 37.76
CA ASP A 333 14.65 -16.29 37.95
C ASP A 333 13.86 -16.11 36.65
N GLU A 334 12.69 -16.72 36.61
CA GLU A 334 11.61 -16.36 35.68
C GLU A 334 10.44 -15.90 36.53
N VAL A 335 9.97 -14.67 36.33
CA VAL A 335 8.90 -14.10 37.14
C VAL A 335 7.73 -13.67 36.29
N LEU A 336 6.54 -13.77 36.87
CA LEU A 336 5.34 -13.14 36.37
C LEU A 336 5.02 -11.94 37.26
N ILE A 337 5.00 -10.74 36.67
CA ILE A 337 4.76 -9.49 37.40
C ILE A 337 3.35 -9.00 37.09
N ASP A 338 2.51 -8.88 38.11
CA ASP A 338 1.18 -8.27 37.99
C ASP A 338 1.33 -6.77 37.70
N ALA A 339 0.81 -6.31 36.56
CA ALA A 339 0.94 -4.93 36.14
C ALA A 339 0.22 -3.95 37.08
N LYS A 340 -0.83 -4.37 37.77
CA LYS A 340 -1.64 -3.53 38.66
C LYS A 340 -1.07 -3.52 40.07
N SER A 341 -0.92 -4.69 40.67
CA SER A 341 -0.50 -4.81 42.07
C SER A 341 1.02 -4.74 42.26
N LYS A 342 1.79 -4.90 41.17
CA LYS A 342 3.26 -4.99 41.16
C LYS A 342 3.77 -6.17 42.03
N LYS A 343 2.93 -7.18 42.26
CA LYS A 343 3.34 -8.44 42.86
C LYS A 343 4.19 -9.23 41.88
N ILE A 344 5.20 -9.92 42.41
CA ILE A 344 6.11 -10.80 41.68
C ILE A 344 5.78 -12.23 42.05
N TYR A 345 5.54 -13.07 41.06
CA TYR A 345 5.40 -14.52 41.25
C TYR A 345 6.56 -15.19 40.55
N SER A 346 7.45 -15.86 41.28
CA SER A 346 8.56 -16.62 40.70
C SER A 346 8.07 -17.96 40.14
N TYR A 347 8.75 -18.42 39.10
CA TYR A 347 8.46 -19.72 38.51
C TYR A 347 8.89 -20.84 39.44
N LYS A 348 7.99 -21.78 39.68
CA LYS A 348 8.28 -23.00 40.44
C LYS A 348 7.44 -24.14 39.89
N ASP A 349 8.07 -25.26 39.55
CA ASP A 349 7.35 -26.47 39.16
C ASP A 349 8.02 -27.71 39.79
N SER A 350 7.64 -28.90 39.33
CA SER A 350 8.21 -30.14 39.85
C SER A 350 9.70 -30.31 39.52
N ASN A 351 10.20 -29.62 38.48
CA ASN A 351 11.53 -29.83 37.92
C ASN A 351 12.47 -28.63 38.17
N LYS A 352 11.92 -27.47 38.50
CA LYS A 352 12.64 -26.19 38.51
C LYS A 352 12.17 -25.30 39.67
N ASP A 353 13.15 -24.84 40.43
CA ASP A 353 12.97 -23.86 41.51
C ASP A 353 14.23 -22.98 41.58
N TYR A 354 14.04 -21.67 41.41
CA TYR A 354 15.11 -20.68 41.45
C TYR A 354 15.53 -20.28 42.86
N LYS A 355 14.77 -20.68 43.89
CA LYS A 355 15.06 -20.43 45.32
C LYS A 355 15.29 -18.95 45.63
N THR A 356 14.45 -18.09 45.06
CA THR A 356 14.51 -16.64 45.28
C THR A 356 13.82 -16.23 46.58
N ASN A 357 14.22 -15.08 47.13
CA ASN A 357 13.73 -14.56 48.42
C ASN A 357 12.85 -13.31 48.28
N TYR A 358 12.53 -12.91 47.05
CA TYR A 358 11.86 -11.64 46.74
C TYR A 358 10.48 -11.83 46.10
N SER A 359 10.04 -13.08 45.97
CA SER A 359 8.75 -13.44 45.39
C SER A 359 7.60 -13.26 46.39
N ASP A 360 6.44 -12.83 45.90
CA ASP A 360 5.17 -12.77 46.65
C ASP A 360 4.36 -14.07 46.53
N GLY A 361 4.77 -15.00 45.67
CA GLY A 361 4.12 -16.29 45.45
C GLY A 361 4.78 -17.08 44.34
N TYR A 362 4.12 -18.11 43.83
CA TYR A 362 4.68 -18.91 42.74
C TYR A 362 3.67 -19.10 41.62
N PHE A 363 4.17 -19.30 40.40
CA PHE A 363 3.37 -19.74 39.28
C PHE A 363 4.06 -20.89 38.55
N ARG A 364 3.30 -21.63 37.75
CA ARG A 364 3.82 -22.59 36.77
C ARG A 364 3.03 -22.51 35.48
N VAL A 365 3.62 -23.05 34.41
CA VAL A 365 2.94 -23.27 33.14
C VAL A 365 2.56 -24.74 33.07
N ILE A 366 1.27 -25.05 32.87
CA ILE A 366 0.80 -26.44 32.74
C ILE A 366 0.80 -26.89 31.27
N SER A 367 0.49 -28.16 31.00
CA SER A 367 0.67 -28.79 29.68
C SER A 367 -0.09 -28.13 28.52
N ASP A 368 -1.17 -27.40 28.80
CA ASP A 368 -1.94 -26.66 27.79
C ASP A 368 -1.41 -25.24 27.54
N GLY A 369 -0.33 -24.83 28.22
CA GLY A 369 0.27 -23.50 28.13
C GLY A 369 -0.35 -22.46 29.07
N SER A 370 -1.39 -22.80 29.84
CA SER A 370 -1.98 -21.87 30.80
C SER A 370 -1.13 -21.70 32.06
N ILE A 371 -1.30 -20.54 32.69
CA ILE A 371 -0.60 -20.17 33.93
C ILE A 371 -1.44 -20.61 35.12
N GLN A 372 -0.81 -21.34 36.04
CA GLN A 372 -1.42 -21.73 37.31
C GLN A 372 -0.65 -21.09 38.47
N PHE A 373 -1.36 -20.34 39.31
CA PHE A 373 -0.79 -19.76 40.53
C PHE A 373 -0.81 -20.74 41.68
N ALA A 374 0.25 -20.71 42.50
CA ALA A 374 0.32 -21.42 43.76
C ALA A 374 -0.57 -20.72 44.81
N ILE A 375 -1.18 -21.51 45.70
CA ILE A 375 -1.82 -20.97 46.91
C ILE A 375 -0.79 -20.35 47.83
N SER A 376 -1.20 -19.37 48.63
CA SER A 376 -0.33 -18.83 49.68
C SER A 376 -0.13 -19.82 50.82
N GLU A 377 0.92 -19.61 51.61
CA GLU A 377 1.20 -20.43 52.77
C GLU A 377 0.10 -20.33 53.85
N GLU A 378 -0.53 -19.16 53.99
CA GLU A 378 -1.68 -18.97 54.89
C GLU A 378 -2.87 -19.78 54.43
N LYS A 379 -3.16 -19.79 53.11
CA LYS A 379 -4.24 -20.61 52.55
C LYS A 379 -3.96 -22.11 52.77
N ALA A 380 -2.71 -22.55 52.59
CA ALA A 380 -2.31 -23.92 52.88
C ALA A 380 -2.52 -24.29 54.36
N GLN A 381 -2.22 -23.38 55.29
CA GLN A 381 -2.50 -23.59 56.72
C GLN A 381 -4.01 -23.70 57.00
N LEU A 382 -4.83 -22.82 56.43
CA LEU A 382 -6.29 -22.87 56.60
C LEU A 382 -6.89 -24.19 56.08
N ILE A 383 -6.38 -24.72 54.96
CA ILE A 383 -6.77 -26.03 54.42
C ILE A 383 -6.50 -27.13 55.45
N LEU A 384 -5.29 -27.14 56.03
CA LEU A 384 -4.92 -28.11 57.06
C LEU A 384 -5.79 -27.98 58.32
N GLU A 385 -6.00 -26.76 58.81
CA GLU A 385 -6.83 -26.50 60.00
C GLU A 385 -8.26 -27.00 59.81
N LYS A 386 -8.86 -26.72 58.64
CA LYS A 386 -10.20 -27.20 58.27
C LYS A 386 -10.24 -28.72 58.26
N LYS A 387 -9.26 -29.38 57.64
CA LYS A 387 -9.22 -30.86 57.56
C LYS A 387 -9.01 -31.53 58.92
N LEU A 388 -8.16 -30.94 59.77
CA LEU A 388 -7.99 -31.39 61.15
C LEU A 388 -9.29 -31.28 61.95
N ALA A 389 -10.02 -30.17 61.79
CA ALA A 389 -11.32 -29.98 62.45
C ALA A 389 -12.38 -30.99 61.97
N GLU A 390 -12.48 -31.22 60.66
CA GLU A 390 -13.38 -32.22 60.05
C GLU A 390 -13.16 -33.62 60.64
N LYS A 391 -11.89 -34.01 60.82
CA LYS A 391 -11.51 -35.29 61.43
C LYS A 391 -11.49 -35.28 62.97
N GLN A 392 -11.94 -34.20 63.61
CA GLN A 392 -11.93 -34.01 65.07
C GLN A 392 -10.53 -34.17 65.71
N ASN A 393 -9.48 -33.89 64.95
CA ASN A 393 -8.10 -34.01 65.40
C ASN A 393 -7.65 -32.77 66.17
N LYS A 394 -7.57 -32.89 67.50
CA LYS A 394 -7.11 -31.81 68.38
C LYS A 394 -5.60 -31.63 68.28
N TYR A 395 -5.17 -30.38 68.15
CA TYR A 395 -3.76 -29.98 68.14
C TYR A 395 -3.55 -28.75 69.03
N LYS A 396 -2.29 -28.51 69.44
CA LYS A 396 -1.89 -27.31 70.20
C LYS A 396 -1.33 -26.22 69.30
N LYS A 397 -0.53 -26.59 68.30
CA LYS A 397 0.14 -25.64 67.39
C LYS A 397 0.46 -26.29 66.05
N ILE A 398 0.35 -25.51 64.98
CA ILE A 398 0.87 -25.84 63.65
C ILE A 398 2.10 -24.97 63.41
N ILE A 399 3.17 -25.56 62.87
CA ILE A 399 4.45 -24.91 62.62
C ILE A 399 4.82 -25.14 61.16
N SER A 400 5.00 -24.07 60.40
CA SER A 400 5.65 -24.12 59.10
C SER A 400 7.11 -24.48 59.22
N VAL A 401 7.58 -25.40 58.38
CA VAL A 401 8.99 -25.75 58.30
C VAL A 401 9.43 -25.82 56.85
N SER A 402 10.70 -25.54 56.62
CA SER A 402 11.34 -25.74 55.33
C SER A 402 11.64 -27.23 55.10
N ASN A 403 11.76 -27.63 53.85
CA ASN A 403 12.01 -29.02 53.45
C ASN A 403 13.26 -29.60 54.13
N ASP A 404 14.39 -28.87 54.15
CA ASP A 404 15.64 -29.25 54.83
C ASP A 404 15.52 -29.48 56.35
N LYS A 405 14.40 -29.06 56.96
CA LYS A 405 14.13 -29.23 58.38
C LYS A 405 13.04 -30.26 58.66
N ILE A 406 12.34 -30.74 57.62
CA ILE A 406 11.25 -31.69 57.81
C ILE A 406 11.76 -33.10 58.14
N GLU A 407 12.92 -33.47 57.62
CA GLU A 407 13.62 -34.74 57.90
C GLU A 407 13.74 -35.01 59.41
N LYS A 408 13.92 -33.96 60.23
CA LYS A 408 13.99 -34.05 61.69
C LYS A 408 12.70 -34.54 62.38
N TYR A 409 11.60 -34.63 61.64
CA TYR A 409 10.28 -34.98 62.13
C TYR A 409 9.70 -36.23 61.47
N ILE A 410 10.44 -36.87 60.56
CA ILE A 410 10.01 -38.02 59.79
C ILE A 410 10.99 -39.16 60.05
N ASP A 411 10.47 -40.33 60.41
CA ASP A 411 11.31 -41.52 60.66
C ASP A 411 11.55 -42.34 59.38
N ASN A 412 10.72 -42.16 58.34
CA ASN A 412 10.79 -42.83 57.04
C ASN A 412 11.07 -41.82 55.90
N GLU A 413 12.35 -41.51 55.68
CA GLU A 413 12.82 -40.53 54.67
C GLU A 413 12.63 -41.00 53.22
N VAL A 414 12.59 -42.32 52.99
CA VAL A 414 12.57 -42.92 51.64
C VAL A 414 11.31 -42.58 50.85
N ASP A 415 10.14 -42.69 51.49
CA ASP A 415 8.86 -42.41 50.84
C ASP A 415 8.67 -40.91 50.54
N LEU A 416 9.26 -40.04 51.38
CA LEU A 416 9.28 -38.60 51.13
C LEU A 416 10.18 -38.26 49.95
N GLU A 417 11.39 -38.80 49.89
CA GLU A 417 12.29 -38.60 48.76
C GLU A 417 11.68 -39.08 47.44
N GLU A 418 10.99 -40.23 47.43
CA GLU A 418 10.33 -40.75 46.23
C GLU A 418 9.18 -39.83 45.78
N LYS A 419 8.37 -39.33 46.71
CA LYS A 419 7.29 -38.39 46.40
C LYS A 419 7.83 -37.05 45.88
N LEU A 420 8.88 -36.52 46.50
CA LEU A 420 9.56 -35.30 46.07
C LEU A 420 10.30 -35.48 44.75
N LYS A 421 10.80 -36.67 44.42
CA LYS A 421 11.34 -36.97 43.08
C LYS A 421 10.27 -36.94 42.00
N ASN A 422 9.05 -37.39 42.31
CA ASN A 422 7.96 -37.46 41.35
C ASN A 422 7.25 -36.12 41.15
N ASP A 423 7.01 -35.38 42.24
CA ASP A 423 6.20 -34.15 42.23
C ASP A 423 7.03 -32.87 42.41
N GLY A 424 8.33 -32.99 42.73
CA GLY A 424 9.24 -31.87 43.03
C GLY A 424 8.96 -31.18 44.36
N ASP A 425 9.63 -30.04 44.61
CA ASP A 425 9.45 -29.23 45.82
C ASP A 425 8.21 -28.31 45.76
N VAL A 426 7.07 -28.81 45.28
CA VAL A 426 5.83 -28.03 45.13
C VAL A 426 4.91 -28.11 46.36
N TYR A 427 5.50 -28.26 47.55
CA TYR A 427 4.78 -28.49 48.80
C TYR A 427 5.05 -27.43 49.86
N TYR A 428 4.02 -27.12 50.64
CA TYR A 428 4.18 -26.49 51.95
C TYR A 428 4.22 -27.57 53.02
N TYR A 429 5.24 -27.52 53.88
CA TYR A 429 5.45 -28.50 54.95
C TYR A 429 4.99 -27.92 56.29
N LYS A 430 4.12 -28.65 56.98
CA LYS A 430 3.54 -28.25 58.25
C LYS A 430 3.74 -29.36 59.29
N VAL A 431 4.21 -28.97 60.46
CA VAL A 431 4.35 -29.84 61.62
C VAL A 431 3.27 -29.51 62.63
N VAL A 432 2.44 -30.50 62.96
CA VAL A 432 1.33 -30.39 63.90
C VAL A 432 1.75 -30.98 65.25
N ASN A 433 1.75 -30.13 66.28
CA ASN A 433 2.06 -30.52 67.64
C ASN A 433 0.78 -30.83 68.42
N LYS A 434 0.61 -32.08 68.87
CA LYS A 434 -0.55 -32.53 69.66
C LYS A 434 -0.35 -32.47 71.18
N GLY A 435 0.84 -32.15 71.68
CA GLY A 435 1.14 -32.09 73.12
C GLY A 435 2.60 -32.43 73.47
N LEU A 436 3.01 -32.14 74.72
CA LEU A 436 4.40 -32.31 75.20
C LEU A 436 4.94 -33.75 75.11
N PHE A 437 4.04 -34.75 75.17
CA PHE A 437 4.40 -36.17 75.17
C PHE A 437 3.89 -36.93 73.93
N LYS A 438 3.37 -36.21 72.92
CA LYS A 438 2.86 -36.83 71.68
C LYS A 438 3.83 -36.58 70.55
N LYS A 439 4.02 -37.61 69.70
CA LYS A 439 4.78 -37.49 68.45
C LYS A 439 4.18 -36.35 67.62
N LYS A 440 5.06 -35.54 67.02
CA LYS A 440 4.64 -34.48 66.09
C LYS A 440 4.25 -35.13 64.78
N GLU A 441 3.20 -34.64 64.16
CA GLU A 441 2.71 -35.16 62.88
C GLU A 441 3.13 -34.22 61.77
N VAL A 442 3.52 -34.80 60.64
CA VAL A 442 3.93 -34.04 59.46
C VAL A 442 2.84 -34.10 58.40
N TYR A 443 2.56 -32.93 57.85
CA TYR A 443 1.61 -32.74 56.76
C TYR A 443 2.27 -31.97 55.63
N ILE A 444 2.01 -32.39 54.39
CA ILE A 444 2.45 -31.68 53.20
C ILE A 444 1.24 -31.30 52.35
N ILE A 445 1.22 -30.06 51.87
CA ILE A 445 0.13 -29.50 51.06
C ILE A 445 0.69 -29.13 49.70
N ASN A 446 0.17 -29.72 48.63
CA ASN A 446 0.58 -29.36 47.28
C ASN A 446 0.08 -27.95 46.94
N MET A 447 1.00 -27.06 46.57
CA MET A 447 0.69 -25.63 46.41
C MET A 447 -0.18 -25.31 45.19
N TYR A 448 -0.30 -26.21 44.22
CA TYR A 448 -1.12 -26.00 43.02
C TYR A 448 -2.45 -26.74 43.04
N THR A 449 -2.47 -27.96 43.59
CA THR A 449 -3.66 -28.83 43.60
C THR A 449 -4.43 -28.79 44.91
N GLU A 450 -3.89 -28.12 45.93
CA GLU A 450 -4.45 -28.03 47.28
C GLU A 450 -4.59 -29.39 48.00
N LYS A 451 -4.05 -30.47 47.42
CA LYS A 451 -4.07 -31.81 48.00
C LYS A 451 -3.22 -31.86 49.26
N LEU A 452 -3.78 -32.45 50.31
CA LEU A 452 -3.17 -32.58 51.63
C LEU A 452 -2.81 -34.04 51.88
N TYR A 453 -1.57 -34.26 52.33
CA TYR A 453 -1.06 -35.57 52.69
C TYR A 453 -0.56 -35.56 54.13
N SER A 454 -0.72 -36.69 54.82
CA SER A 454 -0.07 -36.96 56.10
C SER A 454 1.12 -37.88 55.89
N ILE A 455 2.21 -37.62 56.61
CA ILE A 455 3.39 -38.47 56.64
C ILE A 455 3.45 -39.15 57.99
N ASP A 456 3.45 -40.49 57.98
CA ASP A 456 3.62 -41.34 59.16
C ASP A 456 4.65 -42.45 58.89
N ASP A 457 4.81 -43.36 59.85
CA ASP A 457 5.81 -44.43 59.80
C ASP A 457 5.53 -45.45 58.68
N ASP A 458 4.29 -45.55 58.20
CA ASP A 458 3.89 -46.40 57.07
C ASP A 458 3.98 -45.67 55.73
N GLY A 459 4.49 -44.44 55.70
CA GLY A 459 4.70 -43.65 54.49
C GLY A 459 3.73 -42.48 54.31
N ILE A 460 3.53 -42.07 53.05
CA ILE A 460 2.70 -40.91 52.68
C ILE A 460 1.29 -41.35 52.30
N LYS A 461 0.29 -40.77 52.96
CA LYS A 461 -1.13 -41.07 52.75
C LYS A 461 -1.93 -39.80 52.42
N ASP A 462 -2.86 -39.90 51.49
CA ASP A 462 -3.89 -38.86 51.28
C ASP A 462 -4.66 -38.65 52.59
N TYR A 463 -4.83 -37.39 52.99
CA TYR A 463 -5.41 -37.05 54.30
C TYR A 463 -6.80 -36.41 54.21
#